data_AF-A0A377AX33-F1
#
_entry.id   AF-A0A377AX33-F1
#
_cell.length_a   1.000
_cell.length_b   1.000
_cell.length_c   1.000
_cell.angle_alpha   90.00
_cell.angle_beta   90.00
_cell.angle_gamma   90.00
#
_symmetry.space_group_name_H-M   'P 1'
#
loop_
_entity.id
_entity.type
_entity.pdbx_description
1 polymer ?
#
loop_
_entity_poly.entity_id
_entity_poly.type
_entity_poly.pdbx_seq_one_letter_code
_entity_poly.pdbx_strand_id
1 'polypeptide(L)' 'MAISPKFHTLKASRPAHPQSPYGKSKLMVEQILTDLQKAQPDWSIALLRYFNPVGAHPSGDMGEDPQGIRIT' A
#
# COMPACT_ATOMS: atom_id res chain seq x y z
N MET A 1 -30.52 -11.37 -9.37
CA MET A 1 -30.16 -10.13 -8.67
C MET A 1 -28.64 -10.01 -8.70
N ALA A 2 -28.09 -9.37 -9.74
CA ALA A 2 -26.64 -9.21 -9.87
C ALA A 2 -26.20 -8.06 -8.95
N ILE A 3 -25.41 -8.38 -7.93
CA ILE A 3 -24.69 -7.39 -7.13
C ILE A 3 -23.59 -6.78 -8.00
N SER A 4 -23.89 -5.66 -8.66
CA SER A 4 -22.86 -4.89 -9.34
C SER A 4 -21.82 -4.40 -8.31
N PRO A 5 -20.52 -4.73 -8.46
CA PRO A 5 -19.50 -4.21 -7.56
C PRO A 5 -19.45 -2.69 -7.72
N LYS A 6 -19.74 -1.96 -6.65
CA LYS A 6 -19.52 -0.51 -6.63
C LYS A 6 -18.02 -0.23 -6.51
N PHE A 7 -17.32 -0.18 -7.63
CA PHE A 7 -15.92 0.26 -7.66
C PHE A 7 -15.83 1.73 -7.24
N HIS A 8 -15.46 1.98 -5.98
CA HIS A 8 -15.12 3.33 -5.52
C HIS A 8 -13.62 3.53 -5.64
N THR A 9 -13.20 4.44 -6.52
CA THR A 9 -11.80 4.85 -6.61
C THR A 9 -11.39 5.58 -5.34
N LEU A 10 -10.38 5.09 -4.63
CA LEU A 10 -9.81 5.81 -3.47
C LEU A 10 -8.82 6.87 -3.98
N LYS A 11 -9.09 8.14 -3.68
CA LYS A 11 -8.18 9.26 -3.96
C LYS A 11 -7.14 9.38 -2.85
N ALA A 12 -5.92 9.80 -3.20
CA ALA A 12 -4.85 10.03 -2.23
C ALA A 12 -5.21 11.05 -1.13
N SER A 13 -6.05 12.05 -1.47
CA SER A 13 -6.56 13.07 -0.54
C SER A 13 -7.58 12.56 0.48
N ARG A 14 -8.05 11.31 0.35
CA ARG A 14 -9.01 10.74 1.30
C ARG A 14 -8.32 10.51 2.66
N PRO A 15 -8.95 10.90 3.78
CA PRO A 15 -8.43 10.60 5.12
C PRO A 15 -8.22 9.09 5.32
N ALA A 16 -7.06 8.73 5.86
CA ALA A 16 -6.73 7.34 6.15
C ALA A 16 -7.33 6.93 7.50
N HIS A 17 -8.15 5.88 7.50
CA HIS A 17 -8.75 5.29 8.71
C HIS A 17 -8.51 3.77 8.76
N PRO A 18 -7.29 3.34 9.11
CA PRO A 18 -6.90 1.94 9.06
C PRO A 18 -7.65 1.09 10.10
N GLN A 19 -8.17 -0.05 9.65
CA GLN A 19 -8.94 -0.99 10.47
C GLN A 19 -8.09 -2.17 11.00
N SER A 20 -6.79 -2.21 10.68
CA SER A 20 -5.86 -3.24 11.12
C SER A 20 -4.61 -2.64 11.77
N PRO A 21 -3.92 -3.35 12.67
CA PRO A 21 -2.63 -2.92 13.22
C PRO A 21 -1.59 -2.64 12.13
N TYR A 22 -1.55 -3.47 11.08
CA TYR A 22 -0.70 -3.24 9.91
C TYR A 22 -1.02 -1.92 9.20
N GLY A 23 -2.29 -1.62 8.94
CA GLY A 23 -2.68 -0.34 8.35
C GLY A 23 -2.32 0.85 9.25
N LYS A 24 -2.47 0.70 10.57
CA LYS A 24 -2.11 1.72 11.56
C LYS A 24 -0.61 2.02 11.54
N SER A 25 0.24 0.98 11.49
CA SER A 25 1.68 1.18 11.44
C SER A 25 2.12 1.92 10.17
N LYS A 26 1.50 1.64 9.02
CA LYS A 26 1.77 2.37 7.77
C LYS A 26 1.35 3.84 7.86
N LEU A 27 0.19 4.13 8.46
CA LEU A 27 -0.23 5.52 8.68
C LEU A 27 0.72 6.27 9.62
N MET A 28 1.23 5.63 10.67
CA MET A 28 2.23 6.22 11.57
C MET A 28 3.52 6.58 10.81
N VAL A 29 3.99 5.71 9.91
CA VAL A 29 5.17 5.99 9.08
C VAL A 29 4.93 7.18 8.14
N GLU A 30 3.76 7.27 7.51
CA GLU A 30 3.41 8.45 6.68
C GLU A 30 3.47 9.75 7.50
N GLN A 31 2.96 9.73 8.74
CA GLN A 31 2.99 10.87 9.65
C GLN A 31 4.43 11.28 9.99
N ILE A 32 5.27 10.32 10.38
CA ILE A 32 6.69 10.54 10.73
C ILE A 32 7.45 11.14 9.54
N LEU A 33 7.28 10.59 8.35
CA LEU A 33 7.94 11.09 7.14
C LEU A 33 7.47 12.51 6.79
N THR A 34 6.18 12.80 6.97
CA THR A 34 5.64 14.14 6.76
C THR A 34 6.23 15.15 7.75
N ASP A 35 6.37 14.77 9.01
CA ASP A 35 6.94 15.64 10.04
C ASP A 35 8.46 15.81 9.86
N LEU A 36 9.16 14.77 9.38
CA LEU A 36 10.56 14.87 8.97
C LEU A 36 10.75 15.91 7.85
N GLN A 37 9.94 15.85 6.78
CA GLN A 37 10.07 16.80 5.67
C GLN A 37 9.78 18.24 6.10
N LYS A 38 8.83 18.46 7.02
CA LYS A 38 8.61 19.78 7.62
C LYS A 38 9.81 20.29 8.40
N ALA A 39 10.49 19.39 9.14
CA ALA A 39 11.68 19.74 9.93
C ALA A 39 12.94 19.91 9.06
N GLN A 40 13.02 19.19 7.94
CA GLN A 40 14.15 19.19 7.00
C GLN A 40 13.62 19.31 5.56
N PRO A 41 13.37 20.55 5.07
CA PRO A 41 12.70 20.78 3.78
C PRO A 41 13.44 20.25 2.55
N ASP A 42 14.74 20.00 2.65
CA ASP A 42 15.59 19.47 1.56
C ASP A 42 15.26 18.02 1.20
N TRP A 43 14.51 17.30 2.03
CA TRP A 43 14.10 15.92 1.78
C TRP A 43 12.96 15.83 0.75
N SER A 44 13.17 15.01 -0.27
CA SER A 44 12.10 14.60 -1.20
C SER A 44 11.54 13.23 -0.79
N ILE A 45 10.24 13.18 -0.49
CA ILE A 45 9.57 11.98 0.02
C ILE A 45 8.34 11.66 -0.84
N ALA A 46 8.26 10.40 -1.30
CA ALA A 46 7.11 9.87 -2.03
C ALA A 46 6.35 8.84 -1.19
N LEU A 47 5.05 9.05 -0.97
CA LEU A 47 4.17 8.12 -0.26
C LEU A 47 3.36 7.28 -1.25
N LEU A 48 3.88 6.11 -1.62
CA LEU A 48 3.25 5.21 -2.59
C LEU A 48 2.31 4.22 -1.89
N ARG A 49 1.00 4.45 -2.03
CA ARG A 49 -0.06 3.60 -1.46
C ARG A 49 -0.48 2.53 -2.47
N TYR A 50 0.19 1.37 -2.41
CA TYR A 50 -0.18 0.21 -3.22
C TYR A 50 -1.49 -0.42 -2.74
N PHE A 51 -2.24 -0.99 -3.69
CA PHE A 51 -3.42 -1.79 -3.39
C PHE A 51 -2.99 -3.25 -3.24
N ASN A 52 -3.34 -4.09 -4.20
CA ASN A 52 -2.97 -5.50 -4.20
C ASN A 52 -2.07 -5.79 -5.41
N PRO A 53 -0.74 -5.73 -5.26
CA PRO A 53 0.17 -6.13 -6.33
C PRO A 53 -0.01 -7.65 -6.58
N VAL A 54 -0.15 -8.05 -7.84
CA VAL A 54 -0.30 -9.45 -8.26
C VAL A 54 0.44 -9.69 -9.58
N GLY A 55 0.75 -10.95 -9.87
CA GLY A 55 1.43 -11.38 -11.09
C GLY A 55 2.86 -11.86 -10.84
N ALA A 56 3.59 -12.08 -11.93
CA ALA A 56 4.97 -12.54 -11.94
C ALA A 56 5.73 -11.88 -13.10
N HIS A 57 7.06 -11.93 -13.07
CA HIS A 57 7.87 -11.46 -14.18
C HIS A 57 7.56 -12.28 -15.44
N PRO A 58 7.42 -11.66 -16.64
CA PRO A 58 6.99 -12.36 -17.85
C PRO A 58 7.93 -13.47 -18.33
N SER A 59 9.19 -13.49 -17.87
CA SER A 59 10.10 -14.62 -18.16
C SER A 59 9.71 -15.92 -17.46
N GLY A 60 8.92 -15.85 -16.38
CA GLY A 60 8.56 -16.98 -15.54
C GLY A 60 9.56 -17.31 -14.43
N ASP A 61 10.72 -16.66 -14.40
CA ASP A 61 11.80 -16.98 -13.46
C ASP A 61 11.67 -16.27 -12.09
N MET A 62 10.76 -15.29 -11.98
CA MET A 62 10.57 -14.50 -10.75
C MET A 62 9.09 -14.28 -10.47
N GLY A 63 8.67 -14.57 -9.24
CA GLY A 63 7.30 -14.40 -8.75
C GLY A 63 7.27 -14.35 -7.23
N GLU A 64 6.06 -14.32 -6.66
CA GLU A 64 5.86 -14.38 -5.21
C GLU A 64 6.13 -15.80 -4.69
N ASP A 65 7.03 -15.95 -3.72
CA ASP A 65 7.37 -17.22 -3.06
C ASP A 65 7.30 -17.08 -1.53
N PRO A 66 6.10 -17.15 -0.92
CA PRO A 66 5.90 -16.97 0.50
C PRO A 66 6.32 -18.22 1.28
N GLN A 67 7.09 -18.01 2.35
CA GLN A 67 7.51 -19.09 3.23
C GLN A 67 6.32 -19.63 4.06
N GLY A 68 6.13 -20.95 4.08
CA GLY A 68 5.13 -21.62 4.92
C GLY A 68 3.71 -21.71 4.35
N ILE A 69 3.43 -21.11 3.19
CA ILE A 69 2.20 -21.32 2.42
C ILE A 69 2.58 -21.89 1.06
N ARG A 70 2.09 -23.10 0.76
CA ARG A 70 2.29 -23.72 -0.54
C ARG A 70 1.18 -23.25 -1.47
N ILE A 71 1.52 -22.42 -2.46
CA ILE A 71 0.57 -21.89 -3.46
C ILE A 71 0.45 -22.78 -4.72
N THR A 72 0.95 -24.03 -4.66
CA THR A 72 0.81 -25.01 -5.77
C THR A 72 -0.50 -25.79 -5.68
#